data_AF-A0A2H8TWY6-F1
#
_entry.id   AF-A0A2H8TWY6-F1
#
_cell.length_a   1.000
_cell.length_b   1.000
_cell.length_c   1.000
_cell.angle_alpha   90.00
_cell.angle_beta   90.00
_cell.angle_gamma   90.00
#
_symmetry.space_group_name_H-M   'P 1'
#
loop_
_entity.id
_entity.type
_entity.pdbx_description
1 polymer ?
#
loop_
_entity_poly.entity_id
_entity_poly.type
_entity_poly.pdbx_seq_one_letter_code
_entity_poly.pdbx_strand_id
1 'polypeptide(L)'
;MDAILDTIPQLIKDIEQLEDLKEEKENERLALESQNQKLRYRLKFLKEAVAKESNEKSNMDSINIENHSLINLHSILISLFSNAIKKAYPTLEGIDQPAVSAGSKFADYQCNASMQICKLLKAKGENISPNAVAKKVVENLGQCDIIEKVDVSGPGFINIWLNRNKLRDILQCVLENKLKPKPLTNPEKVVIDFSSPNVAKEMHVGHLRSTIIGDSLSRVFEFIGHDVLRLNHIGDWGTQFGMLIALLQEKFPNYKTVSPPINDLQEFYKQSKVLFDSDLEFKKRAYDCVVKLQSMSPDHVQAWKLICDVSRKGSVYIIILNS
;
A
#
# COMPACT_ATOMS: atom_id res chain seq x y z
N MET A 1 0.79 -45.24 -72.40
CA MET A 1 1.12 -43.83 -72.73
C MET A 1 0.10 -42.90 -72.09
N ASP A 2 -1.20 -43.22 -72.21
CA ASP A 2 -2.30 -42.45 -71.63
C ASP A 2 -2.25 -42.29 -70.09
N ALA A 3 -1.88 -43.33 -69.34
CA ALA A 3 -1.75 -43.23 -67.87
C ALA A 3 -0.60 -42.31 -67.38
N ILE A 4 0.41 -42.06 -68.23
CA ILE A 4 1.53 -41.13 -67.92
C ILE A 4 1.13 -39.70 -68.30
N LEU A 5 0.34 -39.54 -69.36
CA LEU A 5 -0.20 -38.23 -69.76
C LEU A 5 -1.23 -37.70 -68.74
N ASP A 6 -2.01 -38.58 -68.10
CA ASP A 6 -2.98 -38.20 -67.06
C ASP A 6 -2.34 -37.81 -65.71
N THR A 7 -1.09 -38.18 -65.44
CA THR A 7 -0.39 -37.86 -64.18
C THR A 7 0.37 -36.54 -64.20
N ILE A 8 0.67 -36.00 -65.38
CA ILE A 8 1.37 -34.72 -65.55
C ILE A 8 0.59 -33.53 -64.95
N PRO A 9 -0.73 -33.37 -65.18
CA PRO A 9 -1.48 -32.25 -64.61
C PRO A 9 -1.52 -32.27 -63.08
N GLN A 10 -1.57 -33.47 -62.47
CA GLN A 10 -1.58 -33.62 -61.03
C GLN A 10 -0.22 -33.23 -60.42
N LEU A 11 0.89 -33.64 -61.05
CA LEU A 11 2.24 -33.26 -60.62
C LEU A 11 2.48 -31.74 -60.72
N ILE A 12 1.97 -31.09 -61.77
CA ILE A 12 2.05 -29.62 -61.90
C ILE A 12 1.32 -28.95 -60.72
N LYS A 13 0.10 -29.42 -60.41
CA LYS A 13 -0.69 -28.89 -59.30
C LYS A 13 -0.01 -29.09 -57.94
N ASP A 14 0.62 -30.24 -57.72
CA ASP A 14 1.34 -30.53 -56.48
C ASP A 14 2.60 -29.65 -56.35
N ILE A 15 3.29 -29.34 -57.47
CA ILE A 15 4.43 -28.41 -57.50
C ILE A 15 3.98 -26.99 -57.18
N GLU A 16 2.91 -26.51 -57.82
CA GLU A 16 2.34 -25.17 -57.57
C GLU A 16 1.95 -25.02 -56.08
N GLN A 17 1.30 -26.02 -55.50
CA GLN A 17 0.97 -26.01 -54.06
C GLN A 17 2.19 -25.93 -53.15
N LEU A 18 3.29 -26.62 -53.50
CA LEU A 18 4.52 -26.58 -52.73
C LEU A 18 5.25 -25.24 -52.87
N GLU A 19 5.18 -24.60 -54.02
CA GLU A 19 5.72 -23.26 -54.25
C GLU A 19 4.94 -22.19 -53.46
N ASP A 20 3.61 -22.25 -53.47
CA ASP A 20 2.75 -21.38 -52.69
C ASP A 20 3.02 -21.49 -51.18
N LEU A 21 3.12 -22.73 -50.67
CA LEU A 21 3.46 -23.01 -49.26
C LEU A 21 4.85 -22.49 -48.87
N LYS A 22 5.80 -22.50 -49.81
CA LYS A 22 7.15 -21.97 -49.60
C LYS A 22 7.13 -20.45 -49.52
N GLU A 23 6.36 -19.79 -50.39
CA GLU A 23 6.21 -18.33 -50.40
C GLU A 23 5.47 -17.84 -49.15
N GLU A 24 4.43 -18.54 -48.71
CA GLU A 24 3.70 -18.22 -47.47
C GLU A 24 4.63 -18.29 -46.24
N LYS A 25 5.46 -19.34 -46.14
CA LYS A 25 6.44 -19.47 -45.04
C LYS A 25 7.55 -18.42 -45.10
N GLU A 26 7.99 -18.02 -46.29
CA GLU A 26 9.00 -16.96 -46.43
C GLU A 26 8.41 -15.60 -46.00
N ASN A 27 7.15 -15.32 -46.35
CA ASN A 27 6.42 -14.15 -45.91
C ASN A 27 6.22 -14.12 -44.39
N GLU A 28 5.89 -15.26 -43.78
CA GLU A 28 5.80 -15.40 -42.32
C GLU A 28 7.16 -15.15 -41.65
N ARG A 29 8.25 -15.69 -42.22
CA ARG A 29 9.62 -15.44 -41.73
C ARG A 29 9.97 -13.95 -41.77
N LEU A 30 9.70 -13.28 -42.89
CA LEU A 30 9.95 -11.85 -43.07
C LEU A 30 9.12 -10.99 -42.09
N ALA A 31 7.87 -11.37 -41.84
CA ALA A 31 7.01 -10.70 -40.86
C ALA A 31 7.58 -10.83 -39.43
N LEU A 32 8.02 -12.03 -39.05
CA LEU A 32 8.65 -12.31 -37.75
C LEU A 32 9.98 -11.55 -37.59
N GLU A 33 10.81 -11.48 -38.63
CA GLU A 33 12.06 -10.71 -38.65
C GLU A 33 11.79 -9.20 -38.44
N SER A 34 10.81 -8.65 -39.15
CA SER A 34 10.38 -7.25 -38.98
C SER A 34 9.86 -6.96 -37.57
N GLN A 35 9.05 -7.87 -37.01
CA GLN A 35 8.56 -7.74 -35.65
C GLN A 35 9.69 -7.82 -34.61
N ASN A 36 10.66 -8.72 -34.81
CA ASN A 36 11.83 -8.84 -33.94
C ASN A 36 12.66 -7.56 -33.96
N GLN A 37 12.86 -6.97 -35.14
CA GLN A 37 13.56 -5.69 -35.28
C GLN A 37 12.85 -4.55 -34.54
N LYS A 38 11.51 -4.45 -34.67
CA LYS A 38 10.69 -3.47 -33.93
C LYS A 38 10.81 -3.65 -32.41
N LEU A 39 10.76 -4.90 -31.93
CA LEU A 39 10.89 -5.22 -30.51
C LEU A 39 12.29 -4.86 -29.98
N ARG A 40 13.35 -5.18 -30.72
CA ARG A 40 14.73 -4.81 -30.35
C ARG A 40 14.93 -3.30 -30.27
N TYR A 41 14.35 -2.55 -31.21
CA TYR A 41 14.37 -1.10 -31.17
C TYR A 41 13.63 -0.55 -29.95
N ARG A 42 12.43 -1.06 -29.66
CA ARG A 42 11.66 -0.67 -28.47
C ARG A 42 12.39 -1.00 -27.18
N LEU A 43 13.05 -2.16 -27.10
CA LEU A 43 13.88 -2.55 -25.97
C LEU A 43 15.06 -1.57 -25.77
N LYS A 44 15.73 -1.17 -26.85
CA LYS A 44 16.82 -0.19 -26.80
C LYS A 44 16.32 1.16 -26.27
N PHE A 45 15.22 1.67 -26.82
CA PHE A 45 14.62 2.93 -26.37
C PHE A 45 14.19 2.89 -24.91
N LEU A 46 13.55 1.79 -24.47
CA LEU A 46 13.17 1.62 -23.07
C LEU A 46 14.39 1.53 -22.15
N LYS A 47 15.47 0.85 -22.57
CA LYS A 47 16.73 0.81 -21.79
C LYS A 47 17.35 2.19 -21.67
N GLU A 48 17.34 2.99 -22.75
CA GLU A 48 17.83 4.37 -22.73
C GLU A 48 16.96 5.27 -21.84
N ALA A 49 15.62 5.14 -21.92
CA ALA A 49 14.69 5.86 -21.05
C ALA A 49 14.87 5.49 -19.57
N VAL A 50 14.99 4.19 -19.27
CA VAL A 50 15.27 3.70 -17.91
C VAL A 50 16.64 4.17 -17.43
N ALA A 51 17.68 4.17 -18.28
CA ALA A 51 19.00 4.70 -17.91
C ALA A 51 18.95 6.21 -17.66
N LYS A 52 18.15 6.96 -18.42
CA LYS A 52 17.94 8.40 -18.22
C LYS A 52 17.19 8.67 -16.91
N GLU A 53 16.09 7.98 -16.65
CA GLU A 53 15.37 8.06 -15.37
C GLU A 53 16.22 7.57 -14.20
N SER A 54 17.06 6.54 -14.39
CA SER A 54 17.96 6.02 -13.35
C SER A 54 19.12 6.99 -13.10
N ASN A 55 19.56 7.75 -14.10
CA ASN A 55 20.55 8.82 -13.95
C ASN A 55 19.93 10.09 -13.35
N GLU A 56 18.68 10.41 -13.66
CA GLU A 56 17.93 11.48 -13.01
C GLU A 56 17.59 11.10 -11.56
N LYS A 57 17.21 9.85 -11.29
CA LYS A 57 17.09 9.29 -9.93
C LYS A 57 18.43 9.19 -9.23
N SER A 58 19.54 8.85 -9.88
CA SER A 58 20.86 8.83 -9.24
C SER A 58 21.40 10.23 -8.97
N ASN A 59 20.99 11.26 -9.73
CA ASN A 59 21.16 12.67 -9.38
C ASN A 59 20.15 13.16 -8.32
N MET A 60 19.07 12.42 -8.07
CA MET A 60 18.13 12.66 -6.96
C MET A 60 18.49 11.87 -5.69
N ASP A 61 19.23 10.77 -5.85
CA ASP A 61 19.72 9.81 -4.85
C ASP A 61 21.20 10.05 -4.51
N SER A 62 21.92 10.85 -5.30
CA SER A 62 23.09 11.57 -4.80
C SER A 62 22.60 12.31 -3.58
N ILE A 63 23.23 12.03 -2.44
CA ILE A 63 22.80 12.46 -1.11
C ILE A 63 22.71 13.99 -1.13
N ASN A 64 21.54 14.49 -1.52
CA ASN A 64 21.31 15.91 -1.66
C ASN A 64 20.89 16.37 -0.28
N ILE A 65 21.91 16.57 0.56
CA ILE A 65 21.79 17.19 1.89
C ILE A 65 21.06 18.54 1.75
N GLU A 66 21.11 19.16 0.57
CA GLU A 66 20.39 20.38 0.19
C GLU A 66 18.85 20.29 0.31
N ASN A 67 18.25 19.10 0.28
CA ASN A 67 16.78 18.97 0.32
C ASN A 67 16.17 18.91 1.73
N HIS A 68 16.97 19.08 2.80
CA HIS A 68 16.49 19.22 4.19
C HIS A 68 15.52 18.12 4.68
N SER A 69 15.49 16.99 3.97
CA SER A 69 14.54 15.91 4.19
C SER A 69 15.14 14.79 5.02
N LEU A 70 14.34 14.15 5.86
CA LEU A 70 14.72 12.93 6.56
C LEU A 70 15.28 11.86 5.60
N ILE A 71 16.53 11.48 5.83
CA ILE A 71 17.22 10.44 5.08
C ILE A 71 16.93 9.08 5.73
N ASN A 72 16.38 8.14 4.95
CA ASN A 72 16.26 6.75 5.37
C ASN A 72 17.56 5.99 5.05
N LEU A 73 18.48 5.94 6.02
CA LEU A 73 19.77 5.27 5.89
C LEU A 73 19.61 3.80 5.48
N HIS A 74 18.61 3.11 6.02
CA HIS A 74 18.36 1.72 5.72
C HIS A 74 17.98 1.51 4.25
N SER A 75 17.10 2.36 3.70
CA SER A 75 16.73 2.33 2.28
C SER A 75 17.92 2.63 1.36
N ILE A 76 18.78 3.58 1.73
CA ILE A 76 20.00 3.89 0.98
C ILE A 76 20.91 2.66 0.92
N LEU A 77 21.17 2.02 2.07
CA LEU A 77 22.01 0.83 2.13
C LEU A 77 21.41 -0.31 1.30
N ILE A 78 20.10 -0.57 1.40
CA ILE A 78 19.41 -1.57 0.57
C ILE A 78 19.64 -1.28 -0.91
N SER A 79 19.36 -0.05 -1.37
CA SER A 79 19.52 0.33 -2.78
C SER A 79 20.95 0.14 -3.27
N LEU A 80 21.92 0.59 -2.47
CA LEU A 80 23.34 0.48 -2.77
C LEU A 80 23.80 -0.98 -2.88
N PHE A 81 23.41 -1.84 -1.94
CA PHE A 81 23.73 -3.27 -2.00
C PHE A 81 22.97 -3.99 -3.12
N SER A 82 21.72 -3.64 -3.40
CA SER A 82 20.97 -4.18 -4.54
C SER A 82 21.69 -3.87 -5.86
N ASN A 83 22.17 -2.64 -6.03
CA ASN A 83 22.93 -2.24 -7.22
C ASN A 83 24.28 -2.98 -7.32
N ALA A 84 25.00 -3.13 -6.21
CA ALA A 84 26.26 -3.87 -6.17
C ALA A 84 26.06 -5.37 -6.52
N ILE A 85 24.99 -5.99 -6.00
CA ILE A 85 24.65 -7.38 -6.31
C ILE A 85 24.27 -7.54 -7.78
N LYS A 86 23.46 -6.64 -8.35
CA LYS A 86 23.10 -6.65 -9.78
C LYS A 86 24.32 -6.52 -10.69
N LYS A 87 25.32 -5.73 -10.30
CA LYS A 87 26.60 -5.62 -11.02
C LYS A 87 27.45 -6.89 -10.88
N ALA A 88 27.56 -7.44 -9.67
CA ALA A 88 28.37 -8.63 -9.40
C ALA A 88 27.79 -9.92 -10.02
N TYR A 89 26.46 -10.00 -10.14
CA TYR A 89 25.72 -11.15 -10.65
C TYR A 89 24.54 -10.74 -11.57
N PRO A 90 24.80 -10.29 -12.80
CA PRO A 90 23.76 -9.74 -13.70
C PRO A 90 22.69 -10.76 -14.12
N THR A 91 23.03 -12.05 -14.09
CA THR A 91 22.13 -13.15 -14.48
C THR A 91 21.28 -13.66 -13.31
N LEU A 92 21.46 -13.11 -12.10
CA LEU A 92 20.78 -13.56 -10.90
C LEU A 92 19.54 -12.70 -10.64
N GLU A 93 18.37 -13.33 -10.69
CA GLU A 93 17.09 -12.71 -10.38
C GLU A 93 16.64 -13.08 -8.97
N GLY A 94 15.76 -12.27 -8.36
CA GLY A 94 15.14 -12.57 -7.07
C GLY A 94 15.84 -12.01 -5.82
N ILE A 95 16.75 -11.05 -5.97
CA ILE A 95 17.39 -10.34 -4.84
C ILE A 95 17.23 -8.82 -5.01
N ASP A 96 15.99 -8.34 -4.86
CA ASP A 96 15.72 -6.89 -4.90
C ASP A 96 15.86 -6.22 -3.54
N GLN A 97 15.75 -7.00 -2.44
CA GLN A 97 15.87 -6.51 -1.07
C GLN A 97 16.89 -7.35 -0.28
N PRO A 98 18.19 -7.02 -0.36
CA PRO A 98 19.21 -7.66 0.46
C PRO A 98 18.90 -7.49 1.95
N ALA A 99 19.10 -8.56 2.71
CA ALA A 99 18.89 -8.55 4.16
C ALA A 99 19.95 -7.67 4.85
N VAL A 100 19.60 -6.40 5.09
CA VAL A 100 20.40 -5.44 5.84
C VAL A 100 19.78 -5.27 7.23
N SER A 101 20.58 -5.35 8.29
CA SER A 101 20.12 -5.20 9.68
C SER A 101 20.97 -4.18 10.41
N ALA A 102 20.34 -3.37 11.28
CA ALA A 102 21.03 -2.43 12.15
C ALA A 102 21.58 -3.15 13.40
N GLY A 103 22.73 -2.68 13.92
CA GLY A 103 23.25 -3.04 15.24
C GLY A 103 23.86 -4.43 15.35
N SER A 104 24.99 -4.66 14.67
CA SER A 104 25.81 -5.85 14.96
C SER A 104 26.81 -5.53 16.08
N LYS A 105 27.34 -6.57 16.75
CA LYS A 105 28.38 -6.40 17.79
C LYS A 105 29.66 -5.74 17.26
N PHE A 106 29.82 -5.68 15.94
CA PHE A 106 31.05 -5.29 15.27
C PHE A 106 30.87 -4.05 14.38
N ALA A 107 29.65 -3.65 14.00
CA ALA A 107 29.39 -2.56 13.08
C ALA A 107 27.98 -1.94 13.23
N ASP A 108 27.79 -0.74 12.65
CA ASP A 108 26.52 -0.01 12.72
C ASP A 108 25.41 -0.74 11.92
N TYR A 109 25.76 -1.30 10.76
CA TYR A 109 24.88 -2.14 9.94
C TYR A 109 25.59 -3.41 9.47
N GLN A 110 24.81 -4.42 9.10
CA GLN A 110 25.30 -5.67 8.54
C GLN A 110 24.42 -6.13 7.38
N CYS A 111 25.02 -6.51 6.25
CA CYS A 111 24.34 -7.10 5.11
C CYS A 111 24.64 -8.61 5.04
N ASN A 112 23.58 -9.41 4.97
CA ASN A 112 23.60 -10.88 5.01
C ASN A 112 23.17 -11.53 3.68
N ALA A 113 23.16 -10.75 2.59
CA ALA A 113 22.69 -11.19 1.28
C ALA A 113 23.51 -12.36 0.71
N SER A 114 24.79 -12.49 1.08
CA SER A 114 25.72 -13.50 0.57
C SER A 114 25.21 -14.94 0.70
N MET A 115 24.49 -15.23 1.79
CA MET A 115 23.92 -16.57 2.03
C MET A 115 22.79 -16.89 1.06
N GLN A 116 21.92 -15.92 0.78
CA GLN A 116 20.81 -16.07 -0.16
C GLN A 116 21.34 -16.19 -1.59
N ILE A 117 22.33 -15.35 -1.96
CA ILE A 117 23.00 -15.42 -3.27
C ILE A 117 23.63 -16.81 -3.48
N CYS A 118 24.38 -17.32 -2.49
CA CYS A 118 25.01 -18.64 -2.60
C CYS A 118 23.97 -19.77 -2.83
N LYS A 119 22.84 -19.74 -2.13
CA LYS A 119 21.74 -20.71 -2.35
C LYS A 119 21.21 -20.66 -3.79
N LEU A 120 21.03 -19.45 -4.33
CA LEU A 120 20.54 -19.26 -5.70
C LEU A 120 21.56 -19.68 -6.76
N LEU A 121 22.85 -19.38 -6.55
CA LEU A 121 23.93 -19.82 -7.43
C LEU A 121 24.05 -21.36 -7.44
N LYS A 122 23.93 -21.99 -6.27
CA LYS A 122 23.95 -23.45 -6.15
C LYS A 122 22.81 -24.10 -6.92
N ALA A 123 21.62 -23.50 -6.92
CA ALA A 123 20.49 -23.96 -7.74
C ALA A 123 20.77 -23.88 -9.25
N LYS A 124 21.66 -22.98 -9.69
CA LYS A 124 22.11 -22.85 -11.08
C LYS A 124 23.37 -23.69 -11.39
N GLY A 125 23.83 -24.52 -10.45
CA GLY A 125 25.00 -25.38 -10.61
C GLY A 125 26.34 -24.73 -10.25
N GLU A 126 26.34 -23.49 -9.77
CA GLU A 126 27.55 -22.78 -9.33
C GLU A 126 27.74 -22.89 -7.80
N ASN A 127 28.83 -23.51 -7.36
CA ASN A 127 29.13 -23.64 -5.93
C ASN A 127 30.20 -22.63 -5.49
N ILE A 128 29.75 -21.44 -5.10
CA ILE A 128 30.62 -20.35 -4.63
C ILE A 128 30.45 -20.19 -3.11
N SER A 129 31.54 -20.07 -2.36
CA SER A 129 31.48 -19.84 -0.92
C SER A 129 30.86 -18.47 -0.61
N PRO A 130 30.06 -18.33 0.47
CA PRO A 130 29.42 -17.04 0.75
C PRO A 130 30.43 -15.93 1.09
N ASN A 131 31.64 -16.27 1.56
CA ASN A 131 32.71 -15.30 1.78
C ASN A 131 33.22 -14.72 0.45
N ALA A 132 33.40 -15.57 -0.57
CA ALA A 132 33.78 -15.12 -1.91
C ALA A 132 32.67 -14.27 -2.55
N VAL A 133 31.40 -14.65 -2.35
CA VAL A 133 30.25 -13.84 -2.78
C VAL A 133 30.28 -12.47 -2.11
N ALA A 134 30.46 -12.41 -0.79
CA ALA A 134 30.50 -11.16 -0.04
C ALA A 134 31.60 -10.23 -0.55
N LYS A 135 32.81 -10.75 -0.76
CA LYS A 135 33.94 -9.98 -1.32
C LYS A 135 33.61 -9.42 -2.70
N LYS A 136 33.06 -10.25 -3.60
CA LYS A 136 32.67 -9.81 -4.95
C LYS A 136 31.61 -8.70 -4.92
N VAL A 137 30.65 -8.77 -3.99
CA VAL A 137 29.65 -7.71 -3.79
C VAL A 137 30.30 -6.43 -3.30
N VAL A 138 31.24 -6.50 -2.35
CA VAL A 138 31.98 -5.33 -1.83
C VAL A 138 32.88 -4.71 -2.90
N GLU A 139 33.52 -5.50 -3.76
CA GLU A 139 34.31 -5.00 -4.90
C GLU A 139 33.47 -4.22 -5.93
N ASN A 140 32.20 -4.57 -6.06
CA ASN A 140 31.25 -3.91 -6.96
C ASN A 140 30.41 -2.83 -6.25
N LEU A 141 30.74 -2.52 -4.99
CA LEU A 141 30.08 -1.48 -4.22
C LEU A 141 30.45 -0.12 -4.81
N GLY A 142 29.44 0.70 -5.10
CA GLY A 142 29.67 2.10 -5.50
C GLY A 142 30.23 2.92 -4.35
N GLN A 143 30.89 4.03 -4.66
CA GLN A 143 31.32 5.00 -3.66
C GLN A 143 30.08 5.68 -3.02
N CYS A 144 30.07 5.77 -1.69
CA CYS A 144 28.98 6.39 -0.93
C CYS A 144 29.53 7.10 0.30
N ASP A 145 29.30 8.41 0.37
CA ASP A 145 29.81 9.29 1.44
C ASP A 145 29.38 8.87 2.85
N ILE A 146 28.20 8.25 2.98
CA ILE A 146 27.62 7.81 4.25
C ILE A 146 28.38 6.62 4.84
N ILE A 147 29.12 5.86 4.02
CA ILE A 147 29.84 4.67 4.46
C ILE A 147 31.31 5.05 4.70
N GLU A 148 31.80 4.81 5.92
CA GLU A 148 33.22 5.01 6.27
C GLU A 148 34.07 3.83 5.81
N LYS A 149 33.61 2.61 6.14
CA LYS A 149 34.28 1.38 5.77
C LYS A 149 33.31 0.21 5.72
N VAL A 150 33.70 -0.81 4.95
CA VAL A 150 32.99 -2.08 4.84
C VAL A 150 34.01 -3.21 5.02
N ASP A 151 33.65 -4.24 5.77
CA ASP A 151 34.51 -5.40 5.97
C ASP A 151 33.71 -6.71 5.90
N VAL A 152 34.32 -7.75 5.37
CA VAL A 152 33.70 -9.07 5.25
C VAL A 152 34.21 -9.97 6.37
N SER A 153 33.32 -10.43 7.23
CA SER A 153 33.67 -11.34 8.32
C SER A 153 32.86 -12.64 8.31
N GLY A 154 33.38 -13.63 9.03
CA GLY A 154 32.73 -14.93 9.20
C GLY A 154 32.44 -15.63 7.87
N PRO A 155 31.30 -16.33 7.77
CA PRO A 155 30.92 -17.09 6.58
C PRO A 155 30.68 -16.22 5.33
N GLY A 156 30.47 -14.92 5.47
CA GLY A 156 30.13 -14.00 4.39
C GLY A 156 29.26 -12.82 4.83
N PHE A 157 29.43 -12.35 6.07
CA PHE A 157 28.73 -11.19 6.60
C PHE A 157 29.45 -9.91 6.16
N ILE A 158 28.71 -8.96 5.63
CA ILE A 158 29.25 -7.67 5.21
C ILE A 158 28.93 -6.65 6.30
N ASN A 159 29.93 -6.26 7.09
CA ASN A 159 29.80 -5.29 8.17
C ASN A 159 30.04 -3.87 7.64
N ILE A 160 29.23 -2.91 8.07
CA ILE A 160 29.18 -1.55 7.52
C ILE A 160 29.29 -0.54 8.67
N TRP A 161 30.30 0.33 8.59
CA TRP A 161 30.47 1.45 9.52
C TRP A 161 30.11 2.76 8.83
N LEU A 162 29.34 3.59 9.52
CA LEU A 162 28.86 4.85 8.99
C LEU A 162 29.85 5.98 9.25
N ASN A 163 29.98 6.88 8.28
CA ASN A 163 30.83 8.06 8.37
C ASN A 163 30.29 9.04 9.40
N ARG A 164 31.02 9.17 10.52
CA ARG A 164 30.63 10.01 11.65
C ARG A 164 30.52 11.50 11.29
N ASN A 165 31.34 12.00 10.37
CA ASN A 165 31.28 13.40 9.94
C ASN A 165 29.98 13.66 9.16
N LYS A 166 29.63 12.78 8.22
CA LYS A 166 28.36 12.91 7.47
C LYS A 166 27.14 12.76 8.38
N LEU A 167 27.19 11.88 9.37
CA LEU A 167 26.11 11.77 10.36
C LEU A 167 25.96 13.05 11.19
N ARG A 168 27.06 13.72 11.55
CA ARG A 168 27.02 15.02 12.23
C ARG A 168 26.34 16.08 11.37
N ASP A 169 26.69 16.15 10.08
CA ASP A 169 26.08 17.11 9.14
C ASP A 169 24.56 16.87 9.02
N ILE A 170 24.13 15.61 8.94
CA ILE A 170 22.71 15.24 8.92
C ILE A 170 22.01 15.67 10.22
N LEU A 171 22.61 15.40 11.38
CA LEU A 171 22.03 15.80 12.67
C LEU A 171 21.91 17.31 12.80
N GLN A 172 22.92 18.07 12.37
CA GLN A 172 22.87 19.53 12.37
C GLN A 172 21.74 20.04 11.48
N CYS A 173 21.60 19.49 10.27
CA CYS A 173 20.51 19.84 9.36
C CYS A 173 19.12 19.59 9.98
N VAL A 174 18.93 18.46 10.67
CA VAL A 174 17.67 18.13 11.35
C VAL A 174 17.35 19.11 12.49
N LEU A 175 18.37 19.53 13.26
CA LEU A 175 18.19 20.47 14.36
C LEU A 175 17.84 21.89 13.88
N GLU A 176 18.46 22.35 12.79
CA GLU A 176 18.26 23.69 12.24
C GLU A 176 16.89 23.83 11.54
N ASN A 177 16.49 22.82 10.75
CA ASN A 177 15.34 22.93 9.84
C ASN A 177 14.02 22.39 10.39
N LYS A 178 14.05 21.85 11.62
CA LYS A 178 13.01 21.01 12.23
C LYS A 178 12.78 19.74 11.42
N LEU A 179 12.37 18.67 12.11
CA LEU A 179 12.13 17.38 11.49
C LEU A 179 11.02 17.49 10.44
N LYS A 180 11.38 17.42 9.15
CA LYS A 180 10.44 17.36 8.03
C LYS A 180 10.66 16.05 7.25
N PRO A 181 9.59 15.34 6.90
CA PRO A 181 9.72 14.18 6.05
C PRO A 181 10.14 14.59 4.65
N LYS A 182 10.73 13.65 3.92
CA LYS A 182 11.02 13.84 2.50
C LYS A 182 9.71 14.09 1.76
N PRO A 183 9.61 15.15 0.93
CA PRO A 183 8.45 15.36 0.08
C PRO A 183 8.19 14.09 -0.76
N LEU A 184 6.94 13.61 -0.72
CA LEU A 184 6.53 12.50 -1.57
C LEU A 184 6.60 12.93 -3.03
N THR A 185 7.13 12.05 -3.87
CA THR A 185 7.09 12.26 -5.32
C THR A 185 5.67 12.13 -5.88
N ASN A 186 4.87 11.23 -5.28
CA ASN A 186 3.48 10.97 -5.64
C ASN A 186 2.62 10.92 -4.37
N PRO A 187 2.06 12.05 -3.91
CA PRO A 187 1.11 12.02 -2.81
C PRO A 187 -0.16 11.29 -3.24
N GLU A 188 -0.65 10.39 -2.39
CA GLU A 188 -1.87 9.62 -2.59
C GLU A 188 -2.97 10.07 -1.63
N LYS A 189 -4.22 9.83 -2.02
CA LYS A 189 -5.38 10.00 -1.14
C LYS A 189 -5.57 8.75 -0.28
N VAL A 190 -5.44 8.91 1.03
CA VAL A 190 -5.54 7.83 2.02
C VAL A 190 -6.82 8.00 2.81
N VAL A 191 -7.69 7.00 2.77
CA VAL A 191 -8.94 6.99 3.55
C VAL A 191 -8.75 6.08 4.76
N ILE A 192 -8.97 6.62 5.96
CA ILE A 192 -8.84 5.87 7.21
C ILE A 192 -10.18 5.91 7.93
N ASP A 193 -10.83 4.75 8.00
CA ASP A 193 -12.07 4.53 8.74
C ASP A 193 -11.74 4.03 10.15
N PHE A 194 -12.13 4.80 11.17
CA PHE A 194 -11.85 4.47 12.56
C PHE A 194 -12.90 5.02 13.53
N SER A 195 -12.78 4.63 14.79
CA SER A 195 -13.75 4.91 15.88
C SER A 195 -15.05 4.14 15.70
N SER A 196 -15.85 4.52 14.70
CA SER A 196 -17.06 3.85 14.20
C SER A 196 -17.98 3.29 15.30
N PRO A 197 -18.39 4.12 16.29
CA PRO A 197 -19.32 3.69 17.33
C PRO A 197 -20.74 3.52 16.79
N ASN A 198 -21.54 2.72 17.49
CA ASN A 198 -22.96 2.57 17.18
C ASN A 198 -23.81 3.64 17.89
N VAL A 199 -24.71 4.29 17.17
CA VAL A 199 -25.66 5.25 17.77
C VAL A 199 -26.54 4.54 18.79
N ALA A 200 -26.83 5.22 19.90
CA ALA A 200 -27.64 4.71 21.01
C ALA A 200 -27.05 3.50 21.77
N LYS A 201 -25.77 3.18 21.55
CA LYS A 201 -25.00 2.24 22.38
C LYS A 201 -23.80 2.95 22.99
N GLU A 202 -23.38 2.50 24.16
CA GLU A 202 -22.18 3.03 24.80
C GLU A 202 -20.93 2.71 23.99
N MET A 203 -20.03 3.69 23.92
CA MET A 203 -18.71 3.51 23.36
C MET A 203 -17.86 2.67 24.33
N HIS A 204 -17.57 1.42 23.97
CA HIS A 204 -16.65 0.57 24.74
C HIS A 204 -15.17 0.72 24.32
N VAL A 205 -14.26 0.12 25.09
CA VAL A 205 -12.78 0.14 24.90
C VAL A 205 -12.31 -0.31 23.51
N GLY A 206 -13.14 -1.08 22.80
CA GLY A 206 -12.86 -1.51 21.42
C GLY A 206 -12.89 -0.34 20.44
N HIS A 207 -13.90 0.53 20.54
CA HIS A 207 -13.97 1.76 19.75
C HIS A 207 -12.86 2.73 20.14
N LEU A 208 -12.47 2.79 21.43
CA LEU A 208 -11.36 3.62 21.89
C LEU A 208 -10.02 3.19 21.27
N ARG A 209 -9.75 1.88 21.26
CA ARG A 209 -8.56 1.32 20.58
C ARG A 209 -8.53 1.70 19.10
N SER A 210 -9.66 1.52 18.40
CA SER A 210 -9.78 1.93 16.98
C SER A 210 -9.53 3.42 16.81
N THR A 211 -10.07 4.24 17.72
CA THR A 211 -9.91 5.71 17.70
C THR A 211 -8.44 6.12 17.80
N ILE A 212 -7.71 5.58 18.77
CA ILE A 212 -6.30 5.92 18.99
C ILE A 212 -5.42 5.45 17.83
N ILE A 213 -5.63 4.22 17.35
CA ILE A 213 -4.83 3.66 16.25
C ILE A 213 -5.11 4.43 14.95
N GLY A 214 -6.38 4.68 14.63
CA GLY A 214 -6.79 5.39 13.42
C GLY A 214 -6.30 6.84 13.38
N ASP A 215 -6.43 7.57 14.49
CA ASP A 215 -5.88 8.93 14.60
C ASP A 215 -4.34 8.94 14.47
N SER A 216 -3.65 8.02 15.14
CA SER A 216 -2.19 7.89 15.03
C SER A 216 -1.74 7.62 13.60
N LEU A 217 -2.38 6.68 12.90
CA LEU A 217 -2.10 6.40 11.49
C LEU A 217 -2.38 7.60 10.60
N SER A 218 -3.50 8.30 10.82
CA SER A 218 -3.86 9.51 10.08
C SER A 218 -2.78 10.57 10.18
N ARG A 219 -2.29 10.84 11.40
CA ARG A 219 -1.20 11.78 11.64
C ARG A 219 0.12 11.34 10.99
N VAL A 220 0.41 10.04 10.93
CA VAL A 220 1.61 9.53 10.25
C VAL A 220 1.53 9.77 8.75
N PHE A 221 0.40 9.45 8.11
CA PHE A 221 0.21 9.70 6.67
C PHE A 221 0.20 11.19 6.32
N GLU A 222 -0.46 12.01 7.14
CA GLU A 222 -0.44 13.49 7.01
C GLU A 222 0.97 14.03 7.17
N PHE A 223 1.72 13.55 8.17
CA PHE A 223 3.11 13.95 8.39
C PHE A 223 3.93 13.66 7.15
N ILE A 224 3.86 12.45 6.58
CA ILE A 224 4.60 12.05 5.37
C ILE A 224 4.17 12.85 4.13
N GLY A 225 2.97 13.45 4.12
CA GLY A 225 2.49 14.37 3.08
C GLY A 225 1.37 13.81 2.18
N HIS A 226 0.66 12.77 2.61
CA HIS A 226 -0.53 12.27 1.92
C HIS A 226 -1.76 13.14 2.20
N ASP A 227 -2.74 13.11 1.28
CA ASP A 227 -4.07 13.68 1.51
C ASP A 227 -4.91 12.67 2.30
N VAL A 228 -5.15 12.92 3.59
CA VAL A 228 -5.83 11.96 4.47
C VAL A 228 -7.27 12.35 4.71
N LEU A 229 -8.19 11.46 4.33
CA LEU A 229 -9.60 11.53 4.67
C LEU A 229 -9.89 10.63 5.87
N ARG A 230 -10.12 11.26 7.02
CA ARG A 230 -10.52 10.60 8.25
C ARG A 230 -12.03 10.36 8.24
N LEU A 231 -12.45 9.10 8.24
CA LEU A 231 -13.86 8.71 8.24
C LEU A 231 -14.24 8.09 9.59
N ASN A 232 -15.42 8.44 10.04
CA ASN A 232 -16.07 7.79 11.17
C ASN A 232 -17.33 7.11 10.64
N HIS A 233 -17.26 5.80 10.41
CA HIS A 233 -18.38 5.02 9.89
C HIS A 233 -19.33 4.64 11.03
N ILE A 234 -20.04 5.65 11.52
CA ILE A 234 -20.95 5.53 12.65
C ILE A 234 -22.09 4.55 12.30
N GLY A 235 -22.44 3.68 13.24
CA GLY A 235 -23.59 2.78 13.11
C GLY A 235 -24.91 3.53 13.34
N ASP A 236 -25.28 4.42 12.42
CA ASP A 236 -26.49 5.25 12.46
C ASP A 236 -27.63 4.73 11.57
N TRP A 237 -27.47 3.55 10.97
CA TRP A 237 -28.48 2.95 10.10
C TRP A 237 -28.73 1.47 10.46
N GLY A 238 -29.62 1.21 11.42
CA GLY A 238 -29.93 -0.14 11.88
C GLY A 238 -31.36 -0.30 12.40
N THR A 239 -31.79 -1.55 12.61
CA THR A 239 -33.16 -1.87 13.05
C THR A 239 -33.48 -1.32 14.44
N GLN A 240 -32.46 -1.04 15.27
CA GLN A 240 -32.63 -0.38 16.55
C GLN A 240 -33.32 0.99 16.46
N PHE A 241 -33.20 1.70 15.34
CA PHE A 241 -33.87 2.99 15.17
C PHE A 241 -35.38 2.86 15.11
N GLY A 242 -35.92 1.72 14.69
CA GLY A 242 -37.36 1.48 14.70
C GLY A 242 -37.98 1.61 16.09
N MET A 243 -37.40 0.91 17.07
CA MET A 243 -37.88 0.96 18.46
C MET A 243 -37.59 2.31 19.13
N LEU A 244 -36.47 2.97 18.79
CA LEU A 244 -36.15 4.30 19.31
C LEU A 244 -37.14 5.36 18.79
N ILE A 245 -37.47 5.33 17.50
CA ILE A 245 -38.44 6.25 16.89
C ILE A 245 -39.84 5.99 17.45
N ALA A 246 -40.25 4.72 17.57
CA ALA A 246 -41.54 4.37 18.14
C ALA A 246 -41.69 4.87 19.59
N LEU A 247 -40.65 4.69 20.41
CA LEU A 247 -40.64 5.21 21.79
C LEU A 247 -40.65 6.74 21.82
N LEU A 248 -39.91 7.39 20.91
CA LEU A 248 -39.87 8.86 20.82
C LEU A 248 -41.26 9.42 20.52
N GLN A 249 -41.97 8.83 19.56
CA GLN A 249 -43.33 9.24 19.18
C GLN A 249 -44.33 9.05 20.33
N GLU A 250 -44.17 8.00 21.13
CA GLU A 250 -45.04 7.71 22.28
C GLU A 250 -44.77 8.64 23.47
N LYS A 251 -43.51 8.85 23.83
CA LYS A 251 -43.12 9.69 24.98
C LYS A 251 -43.20 11.18 24.69
N PHE A 252 -42.94 11.58 23.46
CA PHE A 252 -42.88 12.99 23.07
C PHE A 252 -43.68 13.22 21.78
N PRO A 253 -45.02 13.21 21.84
CA PRO A 253 -45.87 13.41 20.65
C PRO A 253 -45.60 14.73 19.90
N ASN A 254 -45.09 15.73 20.62
CA ASN A 254 -44.72 17.06 20.11
C ASN A 254 -43.22 17.20 19.76
N TYR A 255 -42.48 16.10 19.57
CA TYR A 255 -41.04 16.11 19.23
C TYR A 255 -40.69 16.94 17.98
N LYS A 256 -41.68 17.16 17.10
CA LYS A 256 -41.52 17.98 15.89
C LYS A 256 -41.40 19.48 16.16
N THR A 257 -42.00 19.96 17.26
CA THR A 257 -42.04 21.37 17.64
C THR A 257 -41.19 21.67 18.87
N VAL A 258 -41.07 20.71 19.79
CA VAL A 258 -40.29 20.85 21.02
C VAL A 258 -39.18 19.81 21.02
N SER A 259 -37.93 20.24 21.20
CA SER A 259 -36.80 19.32 21.32
C SER A 259 -37.00 18.41 22.53
N PRO A 260 -36.95 17.08 22.37
CA PRO A 260 -37.18 16.15 23.47
C PRO A 260 -35.99 16.18 24.45
N PRO A 261 -36.23 16.17 25.78
CA PRO A 261 -35.18 16.20 26.81
C PRO A 261 -34.56 14.80 27.01
N ILE A 262 -33.94 14.24 25.97
CA ILE A 262 -33.24 12.96 26.05
C ILE A 262 -31.80 13.24 26.50
N ASN A 263 -31.55 13.08 27.80
CA ASN A 263 -30.21 13.28 28.38
C ASN A 263 -29.34 12.01 28.28
N ASP A 264 -29.94 10.84 28.50
CA ASP A 264 -29.26 9.55 28.44
C ASP A 264 -29.89 8.67 27.36
N LEU A 265 -29.16 8.53 26.24
CA LEU A 265 -29.61 7.74 25.10
C LEU A 265 -29.52 6.23 25.37
N GLN A 266 -28.66 5.78 26.29
CA GLN A 266 -28.55 4.37 26.64
C GLN A 266 -29.77 3.93 27.45
N GLU A 267 -30.20 4.74 28.40
CA GLU A 267 -31.40 4.47 29.18
C GLU A 267 -32.65 4.50 28.27
N PHE A 268 -32.71 5.45 27.35
CA PHE A 268 -33.75 5.50 26.32
C PHE A 268 -33.76 4.24 25.44
N TYR A 269 -32.59 3.74 25.05
CA TYR A 269 -32.45 2.47 24.32
C TYR A 269 -32.94 1.27 25.15
N LYS A 270 -32.51 1.15 26.42
CA LYS A 270 -32.93 0.05 27.32
C LYS A 270 -34.45 0.01 27.47
N GLN A 271 -35.09 1.16 27.66
CA GLN A 271 -36.55 1.27 27.76
C GLN A 271 -37.24 0.85 26.47
N SER A 272 -36.74 1.31 25.30
CA SER A 272 -37.30 0.89 24.01
C SER A 272 -37.17 -0.61 23.78
N LYS A 273 -36.08 -1.21 24.26
CA LYS A 273 -35.81 -2.64 24.14
C LYS A 273 -36.74 -3.48 25.03
N VAL A 274 -37.00 -3.05 26.27
CA VAL A 274 -37.96 -3.70 27.16
C VAL A 274 -39.35 -3.74 26.51
N LEU A 275 -39.83 -2.61 26.00
CA LEU A 275 -41.13 -2.54 25.31
C LEU A 275 -41.15 -3.39 24.03
N PHE A 276 -40.07 -3.40 23.27
CA PHE A 276 -39.95 -4.23 22.07
C PHE A 276 -40.05 -5.74 22.37
N ASP A 277 -39.56 -6.18 23.53
CA ASP A 277 -39.58 -7.58 23.93
C ASP A 277 -40.89 -7.98 24.64
N SER A 278 -41.57 -7.05 25.32
CA SER A 278 -42.77 -7.32 26.11
C SER A 278 -44.10 -6.99 25.42
N ASP A 279 -44.13 -6.04 24.48
CA ASP A 279 -45.36 -5.54 23.82
C ASP A 279 -45.35 -5.86 22.31
N LEU A 280 -46.29 -6.73 21.89
CA LEU A 280 -46.46 -7.15 20.50
C LEU A 280 -46.89 -6.00 19.57
N GLU A 281 -47.71 -5.06 20.06
CA GLU A 281 -48.14 -3.90 19.27
C GLU A 281 -46.99 -2.91 19.10
N PHE A 282 -46.23 -2.64 20.17
CA PHE A 282 -45.02 -1.84 20.10
C PHE A 282 -44.00 -2.44 19.12
N LYS A 283 -43.79 -3.76 19.18
CA LYS A 283 -42.89 -4.47 18.27
C LYS A 283 -43.28 -4.30 16.81
N LYS A 284 -44.58 -4.38 16.50
CA LYS A 284 -45.11 -4.13 15.15
C LYS A 284 -44.85 -2.68 14.71
N ARG A 285 -45.16 -1.70 15.57
CA ARG A 285 -44.89 -0.27 15.32
C ARG A 285 -43.40 0.00 15.08
N ALA A 286 -42.51 -0.65 15.83
CA ALA A 286 -41.07 -0.51 15.68
C ALA A 286 -40.60 -0.97 14.29
N TYR A 287 -41.08 -2.13 13.81
CA TYR A 287 -40.76 -2.59 12.45
C TYR A 287 -41.32 -1.65 11.37
N ASP A 288 -42.55 -1.17 11.53
CA ASP A 288 -43.15 -0.19 10.62
C ASP A 288 -42.32 1.10 10.58
N CYS A 289 -41.77 1.55 11.71
CA CYS A 289 -40.89 2.71 11.77
C CYS A 289 -39.57 2.49 11.02
N VAL A 290 -38.99 1.29 11.03
CA VAL A 290 -37.79 0.98 10.23
C VAL A 290 -38.09 1.14 8.74
N VAL A 291 -39.19 0.55 8.27
CA VAL A 291 -39.59 0.62 6.86
C VAL A 291 -39.85 2.07 6.45
N LYS A 292 -40.53 2.85 7.29
CA LYS A 292 -40.79 4.28 7.03
C LYS A 292 -39.52 5.14 7.05
N LEU A 293 -38.54 4.79 7.88
CA LEU A 293 -37.23 5.46 7.86
C LEU A 293 -36.47 5.13 6.57
N GLN A 294 -36.46 3.85 6.16
CA GLN A 294 -35.80 3.40 4.93
C GLN A 294 -36.44 4.00 3.67
N SER A 295 -37.75 4.24 3.69
CA SER A 295 -38.47 4.95 2.63
C SER A 295 -38.34 6.48 2.69
N MET A 296 -37.46 7.00 3.57
CA MET A 296 -37.19 8.43 3.73
C MET A 296 -38.43 9.27 4.08
N SER A 297 -39.36 8.70 4.86
CA SER A 297 -40.52 9.45 5.35
C SER A 297 -40.06 10.67 6.17
N PRO A 298 -40.49 11.90 5.83
CA PRO A 298 -39.97 13.14 6.44
C PRO A 298 -40.01 13.14 7.98
N ASP A 299 -41.12 12.67 8.56
CA ASP A 299 -41.31 12.60 10.01
C ASP A 299 -40.33 11.63 10.68
N HIS A 300 -40.07 10.48 10.06
CA HIS A 300 -39.20 9.44 10.60
C HIS A 300 -37.74 9.83 10.47
N VAL A 301 -37.37 10.49 9.36
CA VAL A 301 -36.04 11.08 9.17
C VAL A 301 -35.80 12.21 10.19
N GLN A 302 -36.81 13.03 10.49
CA GLN A 302 -36.69 14.06 11.54
C GLN A 302 -36.47 13.44 12.93
N ALA A 303 -37.25 12.41 13.28
CA ALA A 303 -37.07 11.67 14.53
C ALA A 303 -35.67 11.03 14.61
N TRP A 304 -35.20 10.40 13.53
CA TRP A 304 -33.86 9.81 13.42
C TRP A 304 -32.76 10.86 13.63
N LYS A 305 -32.86 12.03 12.96
CA LYS A 305 -31.89 13.13 13.13
C LYS A 305 -31.79 13.57 14.59
N LEU A 306 -32.91 13.75 15.28
CA LEU A 306 -32.92 14.13 16.69
C LEU A 306 -32.20 13.10 17.57
N ILE A 307 -32.45 11.81 17.34
CA ILE A 307 -31.79 10.71 18.05
C ILE A 307 -30.28 10.72 17.79
N CYS A 308 -29.86 10.88 16.52
CA CYS A 308 -28.47 10.97 16.13
C CYS A 308 -27.77 12.20 16.73
N ASP A 309 -28.45 13.35 16.80
CA ASP A 309 -27.89 14.59 17.35
C ASP A 309 -27.65 14.49 18.86
N VAL A 310 -28.56 13.85 19.59
CA VAL A 310 -28.35 13.53 21.02
C VAL A 310 -27.14 12.61 21.20
N SER A 311 -27.03 11.55 20.38
CA SER A 311 -25.88 10.64 20.42
C SER A 311 -24.56 11.35 20.12
N ARG A 312 -24.56 12.21 19.09
CA ARG A 312 -23.38 12.98 18.70
C ARG A 312 -22.94 13.88 19.83
N LYS A 313 -23.83 14.63 20.48
CA LYS A 313 -23.46 15.51 21.61
C LYS A 313 -22.77 14.74 22.75
N GLY A 314 -23.24 13.52 23.05
CA GLY A 314 -22.59 12.64 24.03
C GLY A 314 -21.23 12.09 23.57
N SER A 315 -21.13 11.62 22.32
CA SER A 315 -19.88 11.07 21.77
C SER A 315 -18.83 12.12 21.42
N VAL A 316 -19.26 13.35 21.09
CA VAL A 316 -18.42 14.51 20.77
C VAL A 316 -17.46 14.84 21.92
N TYR A 317 -17.87 14.63 23.17
CA TYR A 317 -16.98 14.78 24.33
C TYR A 317 -15.78 13.83 24.34
N ILE A 318 -15.85 12.71 23.61
CA ILE A 318 -14.76 11.72 23.52
C ILE A 318 -14.03 11.81 22.17
N ILE A 319 -14.75 12.15 21.10
CA ILE A 319 -14.23 12.07 19.72
C ILE A 319 -13.65 13.42 19.24
N ILE A 320 -14.06 14.57 19.79
CA ILE A 320 -13.45 15.86 19.43
C ILE A 320 -12.18 16.06 20.28
N LEU A 321 -11.11 15.42 19.84
CA LEU A 321 -9.79 16.03 19.86
C LEU A 321 -9.59 16.69 18.49
N ASN A 322 -10.09 17.93 18.38
CA ASN A 322 -9.81 18.97 17.38
C ASN A 322 -9.76 18.54 15.90
N SER A 323 -10.85 18.85 15.18
CA SER A 323 -10.82 19.13 13.74
C SER A 323 -10.01 20.39 13.45
#